data_AF-A0A1B6K2R8-F1
#
_entry.id   AF-A0A1B6K2R8-F1
#
_cell.length_a   1.000
_cell.length_b   1.000
_cell.length_c   1.000
_cell.angle_alpha   90.00
_cell.angle_beta   90.00
_cell.angle_gamma   90.00
#
_symmetry.space_group_name_H-M   'P 1'
#
loop_
_entity.id
_entity.type
_entity.pdbx_description
1 polymer ?
#
loop_
_entity_poly.entity_id
_entity_poly.type
_entity_poly.pdbx_seq_one_letter_code
_entity_poly.pdbx_strand_id
1 'polypeptide(L)'
;QGKFSAALQMSGGPLMTSAIKSHQRGIVADIGDNFGCDELLICLRKISPLILLIQTGTAADWGPVVDGLYVNNTAEAFLPAHPLVLFMEQRFTKVPLMAGYTDMEDALEFSKH
;
A
#
# COMPACT_ATOMS: atom_id res chain seq x y z
N GLN A 1 -13.97 -5.17 13.00
CA GLN A 1 -13.36 -5.33 14.35
C GLN A 1 -13.55 -6.77 14.82
N GLY A 2 -12.81 -7.23 15.85
CA GLY A 2 -13.03 -8.55 16.48
C GLY A 2 -12.56 -9.77 15.68
N LYS A 3 -11.72 -9.58 14.64
CA LYS A 3 -11.22 -10.68 13.79
C LYS A 3 -9.98 -11.39 14.36
N PHE A 4 -9.38 -10.84 15.42
CA PHE A 4 -8.16 -11.32 16.06
C PHE A 4 -8.10 -10.83 17.52
N SER A 5 -7.28 -11.49 18.34
CA SER A 5 -7.17 -11.23 19.79
C SER A 5 -5.83 -10.66 20.24
N ALA A 6 -4.80 -10.70 19.39
CA ALA A 6 -3.46 -10.17 19.64
C ALA A 6 -2.74 -9.91 18.30
N ALA A 7 -1.69 -9.10 18.32
CA ALA A 7 -0.85 -8.80 17.15
C ALA A 7 0.65 -8.86 17.49
N LEU A 8 1.45 -9.30 16.50
CA LEU A 8 2.91 -9.27 16.53
C LEU A 8 3.40 -8.46 15.32
N GLN A 9 4.23 -7.45 15.56
CA GLN A 9 4.82 -6.58 14.55
C GLN A 9 6.34 -6.76 14.54
N MET A 10 6.92 -7.14 13.40
CA MET A 10 8.34 -7.44 13.26
C MET A 10 8.96 -6.55 12.17
N SER A 11 9.95 -5.74 12.55
CA SER A 11 10.81 -4.96 11.63
C SER A 11 10.05 -4.08 10.63
N GLY A 12 8.84 -3.65 11.00
CA GLY A 12 7.91 -2.95 10.11
C GLY A 12 6.82 -2.28 10.91
N GLY A 13 6.06 -1.37 10.31
CA GLY A 13 4.88 -0.79 10.96
C GLY A 13 4.17 0.26 10.09
N PRO A 14 2.87 0.49 10.31
CA PRO A 14 2.08 1.41 9.48
C PRO A 14 2.45 2.89 9.68
N LEU A 15 3.25 3.22 10.69
CA LEU A 15 3.73 4.58 10.96
C LEU A 15 5.08 4.89 10.29
N MET A 16 5.70 3.92 9.62
CA MET A 16 6.93 4.14 8.88
C MET A 16 6.66 4.99 7.63
N THR A 17 7.61 5.83 7.24
CA THR A 17 7.49 6.72 6.08
C THR A 17 7.33 5.96 4.76
N SER A 18 7.84 4.74 4.67
CA SER A 18 7.74 3.86 3.51
C SER A 18 6.43 3.05 3.45
N ALA A 19 5.64 3.03 4.53
CA ALA A 19 4.48 2.14 4.65
C ALA A 19 3.30 2.57 3.78
N ILE A 20 3.10 3.87 3.61
CA ILE A 20 2.03 4.44 2.79
C ILE A 20 2.63 5.20 1.62
N LYS A 21 2.19 4.86 0.42
CA LYS A 21 2.59 5.52 -0.81
C LYS A 21 1.73 6.76 -1.04
N SER A 22 2.37 7.82 -1.52
CA SER A 22 1.65 9.01 -1.96
C SER A 22 0.89 8.70 -3.24
N HIS A 23 -0.29 9.29 -3.42
CA HIS A 23 -1.01 9.15 -4.68
C HIS A 23 -0.18 9.79 -5.81
N GLN A 24 0.40 8.96 -6.67
CA GLN A 24 1.13 9.42 -7.85
C GLN A 24 0.12 9.85 -8.92
N ARG A 25 -0.24 11.13 -8.93
CA ARG A 25 -1.07 11.69 -10.01
C ARG A 25 -0.28 11.60 -11.32
N GLY A 26 -0.88 11.04 -12.36
CA GLY A 26 -0.25 10.89 -13.68
C GLY A 26 0.15 9.46 -14.01
N ILE A 27 0.61 8.67 -13.04
CA ILE A 27 1.12 7.31 -13.32
C ILE A 27 0.08 6.40 -13.97
N VAL A 28 -1.18 6.57 -13.59
CA VAL A 28 -2.32 5.81 -14.12
C VAL A 28 -2.56 6.15 -15.60
N ALA A 29 -2.38 7.41 -15.99
CA ALA A 29 -2.47 7.86 -17.36
C ALA A 29 -1.26 7.39 -18.17
N ASP A 30 -0.05 7.52 -17.62
CA ASP A 30 1.20 7.05 -18.26
C ASP A 30 1.15 5.53 -18.53
N ILE A 31 0.64 4.75 -17.57
CA ILE A 31 0.38 3.31 -17.76
C ILE A 31 -0.65 3.09 -18.86
N GLY A 32 -1.72 3.89 -18.90
CA GLY A 32 -2.72 3.83 -19.95
C GLY A 32 -2.12 4.06 -21.34
N ASP A 33 -1.32 5.10 -21.49
CA ASP A 33 -0.66 5.46 -22.74
C ASP A 33 0.34 4.38 -23.16
N ASN A 34 1.12 3.85 -22.23
CA ASN A 34 2.09 2.77 -22.49
C ASN A 34 1.43 1.49 -23.01
N PHE A 35 0.21 1.20 -22.57
CA PHE A 35 -0.56 0.04 -23.03
C PHE A 35 -1.58 0.36 -24.13
N GLY A 36 -1.70 1.63 -24.55
CA GLY A 36 -2.69 2.09 -25.52
C GLY A 36 -4.14 1.87 -25.06
N CYS A 37 -4.41 2.08 -23.76
CA CYS A 37 -5.69 1.79 -23.15
C CYS A 37 -6.60 3.03 -23.05
N ASP A 38 -7.73 3.03 -23.78
CA ASP A 38 -8.76 4.06 -23.63
C ASP A 38 -9.58 3.89 -22.33
N GLU A 39 -10.03 2.66 -22.05
CA GLU A 39 -10.71 2.30 -20.79
C GLU A 39 -9.76 1.48 -19.91
N LEU A 40 -8.93 2.18 -19.12
CA LEU A 40 -7.79 1.61 -18.43
C LEU A 40 -8.07 0.29 -17.70
N LEU A 41 -9.06 0.25 -16.80
CA LEU A 41 -9.32 -0.95 -16.00
C LEU A 41 -9.78 -2.15 -16.83
N ILE A 42 -10.58 -1.92 -17.87
CA ILE A 42 -11.09 -2.99 -18.74
C ILE A 42 -9.96 -3.50 -19.64
N CYS A 43 -9.11 -2.60 -20.11
CA CYS A 43 -7.94 -2.91 -20.91
C CYS A 43 -6.90 -3.71 -20.10
N LEU A 44 -6.44 -3.19 -18.96
CA LEU A 44 -5.40 -3.84 -18.14
C LEU A 44 -5.82 -5.25 -17.68
N ARG A 45 -7.12 -5.49 -17.42
CA ARG A 45 -7.63 -6.82 -17.06
C ARG A 45 -7.46 -7.89 -18.14
N LYS A 46 -7.23 -7.50 -19.40
CA LYS A 46 -7.01 -8.43 -20.51
C LYS A 46 -5.52 -8.74 -20.75
N ILE A 47 -4.63 -7.98 -20.12
CA ILE A 47 -3.18 -8.11 -20.30
C ILE A 47 -2.67 -9.25 -19.41
N SER A 48 -1.66 -9.98 -19.90
CA SER A 48 -0.98 -11.00 -19.09
C SER A 48 -0.45 -10.39 -17.79
N PRO A 49 -0.73 -11.00 -16.62
CA PRO A 49 -0.24 -10.52 -15.33
C PRO A 49 1.29 -10.38 -15.27
N LEU A 50 2.01 -11.28 -15.95
CA LEU A 50 3.47 -11.23 -16.04
C LEU A 50 3.95 -9.98 -16.80
N ILE A 51 3.28 -9.63 -17.90
CA ILE A 51 3.59 -8.43 -18.67
C ILE A 51 3.30 -7.18 -17.85
N LEU A 52 2.14 -7.14 -17.17
CA LEU A 52 1.80 -6.03 -16.27
C LEU A 52 2.89 -5.83 -15.22
N LEU A 53 3.31 -6.90 -14.52
CA LEU A 53 4.34 -6.83 -13.50
C LEU A 53 5.68 -6.30 -14.04
N ILE A 54 6.13 -6.82 -15.19
CA ILE A 54 7.42 -6.42 -15.78
C ILE A 54 7.39 -4.94 -16.20
N GLN A 55 6.29 -4.50 -16.81
CA GLN A 55 6.19 -3.16 -17.39
C GLN A 55 5.83 -2.08 -16.36
N THR A 56 5.03 -2.40 -15.35
CA THR A 56 4.58 -1.41 -14.36
C THR A 56 5.30 -1.52 -13.02
N GLY A 57 5.94 -2.65 -12.72
CA GLY A 57 6.56 -2.92 -11.42
C GLY A 57 7.70 -1.97 -11.07
N THR A 58 8.39 -1.41 -12.07
CA THR A 58 9.42 -0.37 -11.89
C THR A 58 8.91 1.03 -12.23
N ALA A 59 7.78 1.13 -12.95
CA ALA A 59 7.21 2.42 -13.34
C ALA A 59 6.59 3.15 -12.13
N ALA A 60 6.07 2.40 -11.15
CA ALA A 60 5.48 2.97 -9.96
C ALA A 60 5.96 2.24 -8.69
N ASP A 61 6.00 2.99 -7.60
CA ASP A 61 6.26 2.43 -6.26
C ASP A 61 4.92 1.95 -5.68
N TRP A 62 4.47 0.79 -6.15
CA TRP A 62 3.19 0.20 -5.73
C TRP A 62 3.17 -0.13 -4.24
N GLY A 63 2.08 0.21 -3.57
CA GLY A 63 1.90 -0.11 -2.16
C GLY A 63 0.59 0.44 -1.59
N PRO A 64 0.42 0.36 -0.26
CA PRO A 64 -0.77 0.88 0.41
C PRO A 64 -0.96 2.37 0.15
N VAL A 65 -2.19 2.80 -0.14
CA VAL A 65 -2.57 4.20 -0.31
C VAL A 65 -3.78 4.51 0.57
N VAL A 66 -3.97 5.78 0.92
CA VAL A 66 -5.19 6.24 1.60
C VAL A 66 -6.34 6.21 0.60
N ASP A 67 -7.34 5.37 0.85
CA ASP A 67 -8.44 5.07 -0.09
C ASP A 67 -9.78 5.72 0.31
N GLY A 68 -9.84 6.44 1.43
CA GLY A 68 -11.06 7.00 2.00
C GLY A 68 -11.88 7.91 1.07
N LEU A 69 -11.23 8.58 0.12
CA LEU A 69 -11.91 9.44 -0.88
C LEU A 69 -12.19 8.73 -2.21
N TYR A 70 -11.71 7.50 -2.37
CA TYR A 70 -11.72 6.77 -3.64
C TYR A 70 -12.64 5.54 -3.62
N VAL A 71 -13.25 5.23 -2.48
CA VAL A 71 -14.25 4.17 -2.37
C VAL A 71 -15.66 4.74 -2.55
N ASN A 72 -16.53 3.92 -3.15
CA ASN A 72 -17.94 4.26 -3.32
C ASN A 72 -18.66 4.19 -1.96
N ASN A 73 -19.77 4.93 -1.81
CA ASN A 73 -20.58 4.97 -0.58
C ASN A 73 -21.08 3.60 -0.08
N THR A 74 -21.05 2.57 -0.93
CA THR A 74 -21.47 1.19 -0.60
C THR A 74 -20.32 0.27 -0.19
N ALA A 75 -19.07 0.75 -0.26
CA ALA A 75 -17.87 -0.01 0.06
C ALA A 75 -17.14 0.61 1.25
N GLU A 76 -16.62 -0.23 2.16
CA GLU A 76 -15.79 0.23 3.26
C GLU A 76 -14.35 0.45 2.76
N ALA A 77 -13.81 1.65 2.98
CA ALA A 77 -12.40 1.95 2.77
C ALA A 77 -11.52 1.06 3.65
N PHE A 78 -10.45 0.49 3.08
CA PHE A 78 -9.48 -0.26 3.86
C PHE A 78 -8.62 0.67 4.72
N LEU A 79 -8.14 1.77 4.14
CA LEU A 79 -7.33 2.79 4.80
C LEU A 79 -7.97 4.18 4.62
N PRO A 80 -9.03 4.49 5.41
CA PRO A 80 -9.82 5.70 5.21
C PRO A 80 -9.06 7.01 5.47
N ALA A 81 -7.96 6.95 6.22
CA ALA A 81 -7.09 8.09 6.49
C ALA A 81 -5.65 7.62 6.73
N HIS A 82 -4.71 8.57 6.79
CA HIS A 82 -3.31 8.28 7.11
C HIS A 82 -3.20 7.54 8.47
N PRO A 83 -2.36 6.49 8.61
CA PRO A 83 -2.25 5.71 9.83
C PRO A 83 -1.99 6.53 11.10
N LEU A 84 -1.21 7.61 11.00
CA LEU A 84 -0.96 8.54 12.12
C LEU A 84 -2.25 9.17 12.65
N VAL A 85 -3.16 9.58 11.75
CA VAL A 85 -4.46 10.18 12.11
C VAL A 85 -5.33 9.12 12.78
N LEU A 86 -5.43 7.93 12.19
CA LEU A 86 -6.20 6.82 12.76
C LEU A 86 -5.69 6.41 14.16
N PHE A 87 -4.37 6.46 14.36
CA PHE A 87 -3.75 6.22 15.66
C PHE A 87 -4.12 7.29 16.69
N MET A 88 -3.99 8.57 16.34
CA MET A 88 -4.35 9.70 17.23
C MET A 88 -5.84 9.70 17.60
N GLU A 89 -6.71 9.36 16.66
CA GLU A 89 -8.17 9.25 16.86
C GLU A 89 -8.58 7.95 17.59
N GLN A 90 -7.63 7.08 17.93
CA GLN A 90 -7.87 5.75 18.50
C GLN A 90 -8.79 4.86 17.66
N ARG A 91 -8.80 5.05 16.34
CA ARG A 91 -9.61 4.30 15.37
C ARG A 91 -8.87 3.07 14.85
N PHE A 92 -8.49 2.20 15.77
CA PHE A 92 -7.85 0.91 15.49
C PHE A 92 -8.39 -0.16 16.43
N THR A 93 -8.16 -1.43 16.09
CA THR A 93 -8.56 -2.53 16.97
C THR A 93 -7.64 -2.60 18.17
N LYS A 94 -8.17 -2.41 19.37
CA LYS A 94 -7.42 -2.42 20.63
C LYS A 94 -7.21 -3.85 21.10
N VAL A 95 -6.04 -4.41 20.82
CA VAL A 95 -5.58 -5.73 21.31
C VAL A 95 -4.14 -5.61 21.82
N PRO A 96 -3.65 -6.56 22.63
CA PRO A 96 -2.23 -6.64 22.96
C PRO A 96 -1.37 -6.69 21.69
N LEU A 97 -0.33 -5.86 21.67
CA LEU A 97 0.64 -5.77 20.59
C LEU A 97 2.04 -6.03 21.14
N MET A 98 2.77 -6.94 20.51
CA MET A 98 4.22 -7.09 20.68
C MET A 98 4.90 -6.55 19.42
N ALA A 99 5.89 -5.67 19.58
CA ALA A 99 6.65 -5.10 18.47
C ALA A 99 8.15 -5.31 18.70
N GLY A 100 8.90 -5.63 17.65
CA GLY A 100 10.35 -5.82 17.72
C GLY A 100 11.06 -5.49 16.41
N TYR A 101 12.37 -5.31 16.50
CA TYR A 101 13.30 -5.11 15.39
C TYR A 101 14.60 -5.88 15.70
N THR A 102 15.41 -6.14 14.69
CA THR A 102 16.71 -6.81 14.81
C THR A 102 17.84 -5.81 15.00
N ASP A 103 18.94 -6.25 15.63
CA ASP A 103 20.16 -5.46 15.64
C ASP A 103 20.72 -5.39 14.21
N MET A 104 20.92 -4.17 13.70
CA MET A 104 21.35 -3.87 12.32
C MET A 104 20.29 -4.12 11.21
N GLU A 105 19.05 -3.64 11.37
CA GLU A 105 18.04 -3.63 10.28
C GLU A 105 18.56 -3.04 8.96
N ASP A 106 19.39 -1.98 9.04
CA ASP A 106 19.95 -1.29 7.88
C ASP A 106 21.01 -2.12 7.13
N ALA A 107 21.47 -3.26 7.70
CA ALA A 107 22.39 -4.18 7.04
C ALA A 107 21.87 -4.65 5.67
N LEU A 108 20.54 -4.74 5.52
CA LEU A 108 19.88 -5.10 4.28
C LEU A 108 20.10 -4.07 3.16
N GLU A 109 20.32 -2.80 3.50
CA GLU A 109 20.59 -1.76 2.50
C GLU A 109 21.98 -1.93 1.89
N PHE A 110 22.97 -2.33 2.70
CA PHE A 110 24.34 -2.57 2.25
C PHE A 110 24.48 -3.80 1.35
N SER A 111 23.57 -4.78 1.43
CA SER A 111 23.61 -5.98 0.57
C SER A 111 23.02 -5.77 -0.83
N LYS A 112 22.48 -4.58 -1.13
CA LYS A 112 21.87 -4.22 -2.42
C LYS A 112 22.86 -3.51 -3.36
N HIS A 113 24.14 -3.47 -3.03
CA HIS A 113 25.25 -2.97 -3.85
C HIS A 113 26.21 -4.11 -4.18
#